data_AF-A0A941EV99-F1
#
_entry.id   AF-A0A941EV99-F1
#
_cell.length_a   1.000
_cell.length_b   1.000
_cell.length_c   1.000
_cell.angle_alpha   90.00
_cell.angle_beta   90.00
_cell.angle_gamma   90.00
#
_symmetry.space_group_name_H-M   'P 1'
#
loop_
_entity.id
_entity.type
_entity.pdbx_description
1 polymer ?
#
loop_
_entity_poly.entity_id
_entity_poly.type
_entity_poly.pdbx_seq_one_letter_code
_entity_poly.pdbx_strand_id
1 'polypeptide(L)'
;MSKIRGAAHTDVISVLFQAAQHLDPALRDDAARVFSVPGAQAAPIPASPAPTELPPFQPVPMPSAIDSLDELITAFTPVLANTAITPLEVELLMASVAVHADRNREALAVALAPLRATYPPQTIYGWQQNTFPGALRCLFDAALGEDHRQSKITRLTADEATNPTMVTVLRINELTDALLAQQPVPSLLAAPTEPSGAIDADVLRARIAMYEQRTVSPLKHDLQQALIRVSDSARDHIRSSSAGLTALPAPMPALDDYLDQAKTYGRNLMPYARPLGMSSSTRPEPMRPVGGEATSPYWVLVPPYDPQDKMAFHRRWNLQCDFWPVLLPQHPELLAAHAIPVLYQQANGEDRSGPTIFPHLAETAGIPGPITHLALAYGLTAERLDNRVAAQDAFLTLAARGILQPAHLGRLAAELWRRDMIRPKRLIASLQQAEQAGAATHVFTATAAAIDVLATTPDIRDLPDLLLLAARCAANAVAGVTEIPGLATLATMKKQTRVGQEANRLLEALSHKTR
;
A
#
# COMPACT_ATOMS: atom_id res chain seq x y z
N MET A 1 -40.46 -27.94 -47.22
CA MET A 1 -39.25 -27.72 -46.37
C MET A 1 -38.84 -26.24 -46.23
N SER A 2 -39.72 -25.25 -46.47
CA SER A 2 -39.38 -23.81 -46.33
C SER A 2 -39.86 -23.16 -45.02
N LYS A 3 -40.89 -23.71 -44.35
CA LYS A 3 -41.45 -23.11 -43.11
C LYS A 3 -40.70 -23.45 -41.80
N ILE A 4 -39.81 -24.45 -41.81
CA ILE A 4 -39.12 -24.91 -40.58
C ILE A 4 -37.81 -24.11 -40.31
N ARG A 5 -37.23 -23.46 -41.32
CA ARG A 5 -36.00 -22.65 -41.15
C ARG A 5 -36.24 -21.24 -40.58
N GLY A 6 -37.46 -20.70 -40.67
CA GLY A 6 -37.80 -19.39 -40.09
C GLY A 6 -38.03 -19.44 -38.58
N ALA A 7 -38.79 -20.43 -38.10
CA ALA A 7 -39.15 -20.57 -36.68
C ALA A 7 -37.93 -20.87 -35.79
N ALA A 8 -37.02 -21.74 -36.23
CA ALA A 8 -35.77 -22.02 -35.52
C ALA A 8 -34.86 -20.79 -35.39
N HIS A 9 -34.94 -19.85 -36.33
CA HIS A 9 -34.17 -18.60 -36.27
C HIS A 9 -34.79 -17.60 -35.29
N THR A 10 -36.12 -17.57 -35.17
CA THR A 10 -36.85 -16.73 -34.22
C THR A 10 -36.66 -17.21 -32.78
N ASP A 11 -36.68 -18.53 -32.54
CA ASP A 11 -36.44 -19.10 -31.21
C ASP A 11 -35.01 -18.82 -30.70
N VAL A 12 -34.00 -18.97 -31.58
CA VAL A 12 -32.61 -18.64 -31.23
C VAL A 12 -32.44 -17.15 -30.95
N ILE A 13 -33.08 -16.27 -31.74
CA ILE A 13 -33.05 -14.82 -31.49
C ILE A 13 -33.76 -14.48 -30.17
N SER A 14 -34.87 -15.15 -29.83
CA SER A 14 -35.57 -14.94 -28.57
C SER A 14 -34.76 -15.41 -27.36
N VAL A 15 -34.03 -16.52 -27.48
CA VAL A 15 -33.10 -17.00 -26.43
C VAL A 15 -31.91 -16.06 -26.28
N LEU A 16 -31.34 -15.56 -27.39
CA LEU A 16 -30.27 -14.55 -27.35
C LEU A 16 -30.76 -13.21 -26.78
N PHE A 17 -32.00 -12.81 -27.06
CA PHE A 17 -32.62 -11.63 -26.47
C PHE A 17 -32.84 -11.78 -24.96
N GLN A 18 -33.25 -12.97 -24.49
CA GLN A 18 -33.33 -13.25 -23.05
C GLN A 18 -31.94 -13.28 -22.39
N ALA A 19 -30.95 -13.92 -23.01
CA ALA A 19 -29.57 -13.89 -22.51
C ALA A 19 -29.02 -12.45 -22.48
N ALA A 20 -29.41 -11.62 -23.44
CA ALA A 20 -29.04 -10.22 -23.49
C ALA A 20 -29.62 -9.38 -22.34
N GLN A 21 -30.72 -9.82 -21.68
CA GLN A 21 -31.24 -9.13 -20.49
C GLN A 21 -30.30 -9.24 -19.29
N HIS A 22 -29.40 -10.24 -19.28
CA HIS A 22 -28.34 -10.37 -18.29
C HIS A 22 -27.08 -9.57 -18.62
N LEU A 23 -27.04 -8.89 -19.77
CA LEU A 23 -25.97 -7.97 -20.11
C LEU A 23 -26.10 -6.67 -19.32
N ASP A 24 -24.99 -5.97 -19.22
CA ASP A 24 -24.91 -4.63 -18.66
C ASP A 24 -25.91 -3.66 -19.35
N PRO A 25 -26.51 -2.68 -18.63
CA PRO A 25 -27.47 -1.74 -19.21
C PRO A 25 -27.00 -1.10 -20.52
N ALA A 26 -25.71 -0.75 -20.61
CA ALA A 26 -25.17 -0.16 -21.83
C ALA A 26 -25.27 -1.12 -23.02
N LEU A 27 -24.93 -2.40 -22.84
CA LEU A 27 -24.89 -3.43 -23.89
C LEU A 27 -26.28 -3.98 -24.23
N ARG A 28 -27.27 -3.80 -23.35
CA ARG A 28 -28.67 -4.18 -23.58
C ARG A 28 -29.29 -3.44 -24.77
N ASP A 29 -28.98 -2.16 -24.95
CA ASP A 29 -29.54 -1.36 -26.05
C ASP A 29 -29.01 -1.77 -27.42
N ASP A 30 -27.74 -2.18 -27.49
CA ASP A 30 -27.15 -2.73 -28.71
C ASP A 30 -27.69 -4.13 -29.00
N ALA A 31 -27.83 -4.96 -27.98
CA ALA A 31 -28.45 -6.27 -28.13
C ALA A 31 -29.92 -6.12 -28.58
N ALA A 32 -30.67 -5.16 -28.05
CA ALA A 32 -32.01 -4.85 -28.51
C ALA A 32 -32.02 -4.41 -29.99
N ARG A 33 -31.08 -3.56 -30.41
CA ARG A 33 -30.93 -3.12 -31.81
C ARG A 33 -30.58 -4.27 -32.76
N VAL A 34 -29.73 -5.20 -32.33
CA VAL A 34 -29.24 -6.32 -33.14
C VAL A 34 -30.26 -7.47 -33.21
N PHE A 35 -31.03 -7.70 -32.14
CA PHE A 35 -31.95 -8.84 -32.00
C PHE A 35 -33.44 -8.47 -32.11
N SER A 36 -33.78 -7.26 -32.55
CA SER A 36 -35.18 -6.82 -32.69
C SER A 36 -36.00 -7.74 -33.62
N VAL A 37 -37.01 -8.41 -33.07
CA VAL A 37 -38.04 -9.17 -33.81
C VAL A 37 -39.36 -8.38 -33.79
N PRO A 38 -40.07 -8.19 -34.92
CA PRO A 38 -41.40 -7.61 -34.91
C PRO A 38 -42.38 -8.47 -34.10
N GLY A 39 -42.89 -7.96 -32.98
CA GLY A 39 -43.95 -8.61 -32.19
C GLY A 39 -43.54 -9.27 -30.88
N ALA A 40 -42.27 -9.22 -30.47
CA ALA A 40 -41.88 -9.64 -29.12
C ALA A 40 -42.33 -8.59 -28.10
N GLN A 41 -43.34 -8.91 -27.28
CA GLN A 41 -43.70 -8.08 -26.14
C GLN A 41 -42.55 -8.12 -25.12
N ALA A 42 -42.01 -6.94 -24.81
CA ALA A 42 -41.08 -6.78 -23.71
C ALA A 42 -41.75 -7.25 -22.42
N ALA A 43 -41.21 -8.32 -21.82
CA ALA A 43 -41.55 -8.69 -20.45
C ALA A 43 -41.30 -7.49 -19.53
N PRO A 44 -42.08 -7.32 -18.44
CA PRO A 44 -41.86 -6.24 -17.48
C PRO A 44 -40.40 -6.21 -17.07
N ILE A 45 -39.76 -5.07 -17.33
CA ILE A 45 -38.36 -4.81 -16.97
C ILE A 45 -38.28 -5.03 -15.45
N PRO A 46 -37.49 -6.00 -14.95
CA PRO A 46 -37.19 -6.02 -13.52
C PRO A 46 -36.54 -4.67 -13.22
N ALA A 47 -37.13 -3.92 -12.28
CA ALA A 47 -36.59 -2.64 -11.84
C ALA A 47 -35.08 -2.79 -11.67
N SER A 48 -34.33 -1.90 -12.31
CA SER A 48 -32.87 -1.93 -12.21
C SER A 48 -32.52 -2.07 -10.73
N PRO A 49 -31.69 -3.05 -10.34
CA PRO A 49 -31.32 -3.19 -8.93
C PRO A 49 -30.84 -1.82 -8.45
N ALA A 50 -31.28 -1.44 -7.24
CA ALA A 50 -30.87 -0.18 -6.63
C ALA A 50 -29.35 -0.05 -6.75
N PRO A 51 -28.81 1.17 -6.96
CA PRO A 51 -27.38 1.36 -7.08
C PRO A 51 -26.68 0.70 -5.90
N THR A 52 -25.70 -0.17 -6.14
CA THR A 52 -24.85 -0.68 -5.06
C THR A 52 -24.16 0.52 -4.45
N GLU A 53 -24.46 0.83 -3.19
CA GLU A 53 -23.78 1.89 -2.45
C GLU A 53 -22.54 1.30 -1.76
N LEU A 54 -21.46 2.09 -1.76
CA LEU A 54 -20.25 1.72 -1.04
C LEU A 54 -20.55 1.71 0.48
N PRO A 55 -20.23 0.62 1.21
CA PRO A 55 -20.44 0.59 2.64
C PRO A 55 -19.60 1.68 3.35
N PRO A 56 -20.08 2.22 4.48
CA PRO A 56 -19.31 3.17 5.26
C PRO A 56 -18.03 2.52 5.77
N PHE A 57 -16.93 3.29 5.80
CA PHE A 57 -15.68 2.83 6.35
C PHE A 57 -15.83 2.51 7.85
N GLN A 58 -15.39 1.31 8.24
CA GLN A 58 -15.24 0.91 9.63
C GLN A 58 -13.77 0.64 9.91
N PRO A 59 -13.11 1.44 10.77
CA PRO A 59 -11.72 1.20 11.15
C PRO A 59 -11.58 -0.18 11.82
N VAL A 60 -10.48 -0.87 11.53
CA VAL A 60 -10.13 -2.10 12.26
C VAL A 60 -9.94 -1.74 13.74
N PRO A 61 -10.51 -2.49 14.70
CA PRO A 61 -10.30 -2.20 16.11
C PRO A 61 -8.84 -2.45 16.53
N MET A 62 -8.35 -1.66 17.49
CA MET A 62 -7.03 -1.88 18.07
C MET A 62 -7.00 -3.26 18.76
N PRO A 63 -5.99 -4.11 18.52
CA PRO A 63 -5.86 -5.37 19.24
C PRO A 63 -5.70 -5.13 20.76
N SER A 64 -6.16 -6.10 21.57
CA SER A 64 -6.03 -6.02 23.02
C SER A 64 -4.56 -6.02 23.45
N ALA A 65 -4.26 -5.31 24.54
CA ALA A 65 -2.92 -5.33 25.14
C ALA A 65 -2.57 -6.75 25.64
N ILE A 66 -1.27 -7.03 25.72
CA ILE A 66 -0.72 -8.27 26.29
C ILE A 66 -0.34 -7.95 27.73
N ASP A 67 -1.22 -8.27 28.67
CA ASP A 67 -1.12 -7.86 30.07
C ASP A 67 -0.56 -8.95 30.98
N SER A 68 -0.59 -10.21 30.52
CA SER A 68 -0.14 -11.38 31.27
C SER A 68 1.05 -12.10 30.61
N LEU A 69 1.80 -12.84 31.43
CA LEU A 69 2.91 -13.67 30.96
C LEU A 69 2.43 -14.82 30.07
N ASP A 70 1.22 -15.36 30.29
CA ASP A 70 0.64 -16.43 29.47
C ASP A 70 0.28 -15.94 28.06
N GLU A 71 -0.30 -14.74 27.96
CA GLU A 71 -0.53 -14.07 26.67
C GLU A 71 0.79 -13.78 25.96
N LEU A 72 1.82 -13.38 26.70
CA LEU A 72 3.15 -13.11 26.13
C LEU A 72 3.79 -14.37 25.53
N ILE A 73 3.68 -15.53 26.21
CA ILE A 73 4.11 -16.83 25.66
C ILE A 73 3.38 -17.14 24.35
N THR A 74 2.07 -16.90 24.32
CA THR A 74 1.24 -17.10 23.12
C THR A 74 1.69 -16.20 21.99
N ALA A 75 2.00 -14.94 22.26
CA ALA A 75 2.46 -13.95 21.28
C ALA A 75 3.87 -14.27 20.71
N PHE A 76 4.76 -14.87 21.51
CA PHE A 76 6.09 -15.30 21.03
C PHE A 76 6.05 -16.55 20.13
N THR A 77 5.02 -17.40 20.26
CA THR A 77 4.94 -18.65 19.49
C THR A 77 4.96 -18.43 17.96
N PRO A 78 4.12 -17.57 17.35
CA PRO A 78 4.17 -17.33 15.90
C PRO A 78 5.47 -16.66 15.45
N VAL A 79 6.08 -15.81 16.30
CA VAL A 79 7.38 -15.18 16.04
C VAL A 79 8.47 -16.24 15.92
N LEU A 80 8.57 -17.15 16.89
CA LEU A 80 9.60 -18.18 16.92
C LEU A 80 9.39 -19.27 15.86
N ALA A 81 8.14 -19.52 15.48
CA ALA A 81 7.78 -20.39 14.36
C ALA A 81 8.01 -19.75 12.98
N ASN A 82 8.38 -18.46 12.93
CA ASN A 82 8.52 -17.67 11.71
C ASN A 82 7.24 -17.73 10.83
N THR A 83 6.08 -17.69 11.48
CA THR A 83 4.76 -17.61 10.84
C THR A 83 4.30 -16.17 10.71
N ALA A 84 3.20 -15.94 9.99
CA ALA A 84 2.63 -14.61 9.82
C ALA A 84 2.30 -13.98 11.19
N ILE A 85 2.79 -12.75 11.40
CA ILE A 85 2.48 -11.88 12.53
C ILE A 85 2.18 -10.51 11.98
N THR A 86 1.19 -9.82 12.53
CA THR A 86 0.82 -8.48 12.10
C THR A 86 1.79 -7.43 12.66
N PRO A 87 1.91 -6.26 12.03
CA PRO A 87 2.74 -5.17 12.53
C PRO A 87 2.35 -4.70 13.95
N LEU A 88 1.05 -4.63 14.23
CA LEU A 88 0.55 -4.23 15.56
C LEU A 88 0.85 -5.27 16.63
N GLU A 89 0.72 -6.56 16.34
CA GLU A 89 1.06 -7.63 17.30
C GLU A 89 2.53 -7.56 17.71
N VAL A 90 3.43 -7.20 16.80
CA VAL A 90 4.85 -7.01 17.14
C VAL A 90 5.08 -5.78 18.03
N GLU A 91 4.38 -4.67 17.76
CA GLU A 91 4.47 -3.50 18.63
C GLU A 91 3.96 -3.80 20.05
N LEU A 92 2.85 -4.53 20.16
CA LEU A 92 2.29 -4.97 21.44
C LEU A 92 3.20 -5.96 22.16
N LEU A 93 3.81 -6.89 21.43
CA LEU A 93 4.81 -7.82 21.96
C LEU A 93 5.99 -7.06 22.56
N MET A 94 6.59 -6.13 21.80
CA MET A 94 7.72 -5.33 22.30
C MET A 94 7.34 -4.52 23.55
N ALA A 95 6.17 -3.88 23.54
CA ALA A 95 5.69 -3.09 24.67
C ALA A 95 5.49 -3.94 25.92
N SER A 96 4.90 -5.13 25.77
CA SER A 96 4.68 -6.07 26.87
C SER A 96 5.99 -6.63 27.43
N VAL A 97 6.95 -7.02 26.57
CA VAL A 97 8.29 -7.45 27.00
C VAL A 97 8.96 -6.38 27.86
N ALA A 98 8.94 -5.12 27.43
CA ALA A 98 9.55 -4.03 28.18
C ALA A 98 8.93 -3.88 29.58
N VAL A 99 7.60 -3.86 29.66
CA VAL A 99 6.86 -3.69 30.93
C VAL A 99 7.07 -4.87 31.88
N HIS A 100 7.00 -6.12 31.39
CA HIS A 100 7.21 -7.29 32.23
C HIS A 100 8.68 -7.42 32.69
N ALA A 101 9.64 -7.09 31.83
CA ALA A 101 11.06 -7.09 32.18
C ALA A 101 11.41 -6.03 33.24
N ASP A 102 10.81 -4.83 33.17
CA ASP A 102 10.99 -3.76 34.16
C ASP A 102 10.35 -4.11 35.50
N ARG A 103 9.18 -4.79 35.49
CA ARG A 103 8.49 -5.24 36.71
C ARG A 103 9.21 -6.40 37.41
N ASN A 104 9.48 -7.49 36.70
CA ASN A 104 10.13 -8.67 37.25
C ASN A 104 10.75 -9.53 36.13
N ARG A 105 12.04 -9.30 35.84
CA ARG A 105 12.79 -10.02 34.81
C ARG A 105 12.92 -11.52 35.09
N GLU A 106 13.04 -11.91 36.36
CA GLU A 106 13.16 -13.33 36.72
C GLU A 106 11.84 -14.07 36.41
N ALA A 107 10.70 -13.48 36.77
CA ALA A 107 9.40 -14.06 36.43
C ALA A 107 9.18 -14.14 34.91
N LEU A 108 9.61 -13.12 34.16
CA LEU A 108 9.56 -13.14 32.69
C LEU A 108 10.40 -14.30 32.12
N ALA A 109 11.65 -14.45 32.57
CA ALA A 109 12.53 -15.51 32.11
C ALA A 109 11.98 -16.91 32.44
N VAL A 110 11.47 -17.09 33.67
CA VAL A 110 10.84 -18.35 34.10
C VAL A 110 9.63 -18.69 33.24
N ALA A 111 8.79 -17.71 32.91
CA ALA A 111 7.61 -17.92 32.08
C ALA A 111 7.96 -18.29 30.63
N LEU A 112 9.00 -17.69 30.05
CA LEU A 112 9.42 -17.97 28.67
C LEU A 112 10.27 -19.24 28.54
N ALA A 113 10.90 -19.72 29.62
CA ALA A 113 11.81 -20.87 29.61
C ALA A 113 11.23 -22.15 28.96
N PRO A 114 9.96 -22.53 29.14
CA PRO A 114 9.39 -23.72 28.50
C PRO A 114 9.45 -23.69 26.96
N LEU A 115 9.44 -22.52 26.34
CA LEU A 115 9.55 -22.39 24.88
C LEU A 115 10.91 -22.89 24.35
N ARG A 116 11.95 -22.97 25.19
CA ARG A 116 13.27 -23.52 24.82
C ARG A 116 13.23 -24.99 24.42
N ALA A 117 12.29 -25.77 24.94
CA ALA A 117 12.13 -27.16 24.54
C ALA A 117 11.78 -27.31 23.05
N THR A 118 11.01 -26.36 22.52
CA THR A 118 10.60 -26.32 21.10
C THR A 118 11.58 -25.50 20.27
N TYR A 119 12.13 -24.43 20.84
CA TYR A 119 12.98 -23.45 20.16
C TYR A 119 14.36 -23.35 20.86
N PRO A 120 15.25 -24.34 20.65
CA PRO A 120 16.56 -24.37 21.30
C PRO A 120 17.44 -23.18 20.88
N PRO A 121 18.39 -22.72 21.72
CA PRO A 121 19.26 -21.60 21.42
C PRO A 121 20.10 -21.86 20.16
N GLN A 122 20.34 -20.80 19.39
CA GLN A 122 21.13 -20.84 18.17
C GLN A 122 21.98 -19.57 18.08
N THR A 123 23.20 -19.70 17.57
CA THR A 123 24.06 -18.54 17.31
C THR A 123 23.44 -17.66 16.24
N ILE A 124 23.26 -16.37 16.54
CA ILE A 124 22.70 -15.38 15.61
C ILE A 124 23.82 -14.57 14.97
N TYR A 125 24.04 -14.78 13.67
CA TYR A 125 25.02 -14.04 12.88
C TYR A 125 24.59 -12.58 12.68
N GLY A 126 25.54 -11.66 12.47
CA GLY A 126 25.22 -10.23 12.28
C GLY A 126 24.20 -9.98 11.17
N TRP A 127 24.32 -10.67 10.02
CA TRP A 127 23.34 -10.52 8.93
C TRP A 127 21.92 -10.98 9.32
N GLN A 128 21.77 -11.92 10.25
CA GLN A 128 20.47 -12.35 10.76
C GLN A 128 19.86 -11.32 11.70
N GLN A 129 20.67 -10.62 12.50
CA GLN A 129 20.21 -9.55 13.39
C GLN A 129 19.64 -8.35 12.62
N ASN A 130 20.05 -8.18 11.37
CA ASN A 130 19.51 -7.17 10.45
C ASN A 130 18.21 -7.62 9.77
N THR A 131 17.73 -8.84 10.04
CA THR A 131 16.43 -9.32 9.59
C THR A 131 15.42 -9.21 10.71
N PHE A 132 14.16 -8.99 10.37
CA PHE A 132 13.08 -8.91 11.33
C PHE A 132 12.93 -10.18 12.20
N PRO A 133 12.91 -11.42 11.65
CA PRO A 133 12.84 -12.63 12.48
C PRO A 133 14.07 -12.79 13.38
N GLY A 134 15.27 -12.48 12.89
CA GLY A 134 16.49 -12.59 13.68
C GLY A 134 16.54 -11.56 14.83
N ALA A 135 16.08 -10.33 14.60
CA ALA A 135 15.98 -9.32 15.64
C ALA A 135 14.99 -9.75 16.74
N LEU A 136 13.80 -10.25 16.36
CA LEU A 136 12.83 -10.76 17.34
C LEU A 136 13.35 -11.98 18.10
N ARG A 137 14.16 -12.82 17.46
CA ARG A 137 14.83 -13.93 18.14
C ARG A 137 15.83 -13.44 19.18
N CYS A 138 16.61 -12.41 18.88
CA CYS A 138 17.50 -11.77 19.85
C CYS A 138 16.72 -11.20 21.04
N LEU A 139 15.56 -10.57 20.81
CA LEU A 139 14.71 -10.06 21.87
C LEU A 139 14.19 -11.17 22.79
N PHE A 140 13.77 -12.30 22.20
CA PHE A 140 13.36 -13.49 22.96
C PHE A 140 14.51 -14.03 23.83
N ASP A 141 15.71 -14.17 23.26
CA ASP A 141 16.88 -14.63 23.99
C ASP A 141 17.24 -13.66 25.15
N ALA A 142 17.19 -12.34 24.91
CA ALA A 142 17.44 -11.34 25.95
C ALA A 142 16.37 -11.32 27.05
N ALA A 143 15.11 -11.63 26.73
CA ALA A 143 14.03 -11.77 27.72
C ALA A 143 14.27 -12.96 28.67
N LEU A 144 15.02 -13.98 28.23
CA LEU A 144 15.52 -15.08 29.05
C LEU A 144 16.83 -14.74 29.79
N GLY A 145 17.40 -13.55 29.56
CA GLY A 145 18.69 -13.15 30.12
C GLY A 145 19.89 -13.73 29.36
N GLU A 146 19.70 -14.18 28.13
CA GLU A 146 20.73 -14.81 27.30
C GLU A 146 21.13 -13.91 26.12
N ASP A 147 22.39 -14.00 25.67
CA ASP A 147 22.85 -13.35 24.44
C ASP A 147 23.59 -14.35 23.55
N HIS A 148 22.96 -14.74 22.44
CA HIS A 148 23.52 -15.68 21.45
C HIS A 148 24.01 -14.97 20.18
N ARG A 149 24.11 -13.64 20.20
CA ARG A 149 24.61 -12.86 19.06
C ARG A 149 26.10 -13.09 18.90
N GLN A 150 26.53 -13.40 17.68
CA GLN A 150 27.96 -13.53 17.37
C GLN A 150 28.70 -12.20 17.54
N SER A 151 28.03 -11.10 17.24
CA SER A 151 28.55 -9.74 17.35
C SER A 151 27.41 -8.77 17.58
N LYS A 152 27.68 -7.65 18.25
CA LYS A 152 26.68 -6.59 18.44
C LYS A 152 26.68 -5.64 17.24
N ILE A 153 25.50 -5.41 16.66
CA ILE A 153 25.30 -4.33 15.68
C ILE A 153 24.93 -3.06 16.42
N THR A 154 25.87 -2.12 16.50
CA THR A 154 25.68 -0.83 17.19
C THR A 154 25.13 0.27 16.28
N ARG A 155 25.21 0.07 14.96
CA ARG A 155 24.73 0.99 13.94
C ARG A 155 24.51 0.22 12.64
N LEU A 156 23.55 0.68 11.84
CA LEU A 156 23.49 0.28 10.44
C LEU A 156 24.44 1.16 9.65
N THR A 157 25.23 0.53 8.79
CA THR A 157 25.86 1.24 7.69
C THR A 157 24.78 1.77 6.76
N ALA A 158 25.12 2.79 5.99
CA ALA A 158 24.20 3.33 5.01
C ALA A 158 23.83 2.26 3.94
N ASP A 159 24.67 1.25 3.71
CA ASP A 159 24.38 0.10 2.83
C ASP A 159 23.38 -0.92 3.44
N GLU A 160 23.15 -0.85 4.76
CA GLU A 160 22.22 -1.71 5.50
C GLU A 160 20.89 -1.00 5.78
N ALA A 161 20.91 0.31 6.04
CA ALA A 161 19.72 1.16 6.14
C ALA A 161 19.12 1.41 4.75
N THR A 162 18.44 0.40 4.20
CA THR A 162 17.96 0.41 2.81
C THR A 162 16.46 0.56 2.68
N ASN A 163 15.67 0.31 3.73
CA ASN A 163 14.21 0.41 3.67
C ASN A 163 13.61 0.67 5.08
N PRO A 164 12.34 1.09 5.17
CA PRO A 164 11.70 1.41 6.45
C PRO A 164 11.68 0.29 7.50
N THR A 165 11.68 -0.99 7.12
CA THR A 165 11.71 -2.12 8.09
C THR A 165 12.92 -2.05 9.03
N MET A 166 14.01 -1.44 8.58
CA MET A 166 15.22 -1.29 9.41
C MET A 166 15.01 -0.44 10.66
N VAL A 167 14.01 0.45 10.67
CA VAL A 167 13.62 1.20 11.86
C VAL A 167 13.11 0.25 12.94
N THR A 168 12.22 -0.68 12.58
CA THR A 168 11.69 -1.70 13.51
C THR A 168 12.79 -2.60 14.03
N VAL A 169 13.67 -3.09 13.13
CA VAL A 169 14.81 -3.94 13.50
C VAL A 169 15.71 -3.24 14.52
N LEU A 170 16.01 -1.96 14.33
CA LEU A 170 16.83 -1.20 15.26
C LEU A 170 16.18 -0.94 16.61
N ARG A 171 14.86 -0.73 16.63
CA ARG A 171 14.10 -0.63 17.88
C ARG A 171 14.11 -1.95 18.66
N ILE A 172 13.93 -3.07 17.97
CA ILE A 172 14.01 -4.40 18.59
C ILE A 172 15.41 -4.62 19.19
N ASN A 173 16.47 -4.29 18.44
CA ASN A 173 17.84 -4.41 18.92
C ASN A 173 18.16 -3.46 20.09
N GLU A 174 17.63 -2.23 20.07
CA GLU A 174 17.76 -1.28 21.18
C GLU A 174 17.11 -1.80 22.47
N LEU A 175 15.90 -2.36 22.35
CA LEU A 175 15.23 -2.99 23.48
C LEU A 175 16.00 -4.22 23.97
N THR A 176 16.47 -5.07 23.04
CA THR A 176 17.33 -6.24 23.35
C THR A 176 18.55 -5.83 24.18
N ASP A 177 19.24 -4.77 23.77
CA ASP A 177 20.40 -4.25 24.48
C ASP A 177 20.03 -3.68 25.86
N ALA A 178 18.90 -2.98 25.98
CA ALA A 178 18.42 -2.46 27.25
C ALA A 178 18.12 -3.59 28.26
N LEU A 179 17.52 -4.68 27.80
CA LEU A 179 17.25 -5.87 28.62
C LEU A 179 18.54 -6.50 29.16
N LEU A 180 19.52 -6.71 28.28
CA LEU A 180 20.82 -7.31 28.63
C LEU A 180 21.65 -6.40 29.54
N ALA A 181 21.60 -5.08 29.32
CA ALA A 181 22.25 -4.08 30.19
C ALA A 181 21.49 -3.84 31.49
N GLN A 182 20.33 -4.49 31.67
CA GLN A 182 19.44 -4.31 32.81
C GLN A 182 18.97 -2.85 33.00
N GLN A 183 18.88 -2.09 31.91
CA GLN A 183 18.35 -0.73 31.92
C GLN A 183 16.85 -0.76 32.26
N PRO A 184 16.35 0.09 33.16
CA PRO A 184 14.92 0.21 33.42
C PRO A 184 14.18 0.77 32.19
N VAL A 185 13.06 0.15 31.83
CA VAL A 185 12.21 0.55 30.70
C VAL A 185 10.74 0.53 31.16
N PRO A 186 10.26 1.56 31.88
CA PRO A 186 8.91 1.59 32.47
C PRO A 186 7.79 1.34 31.46
N SER A 187 7.97 1.81 30.23
CA SER A 187 7.05 1.68 29.10
C SER A 187 7.80 1.98 27.83
N LEU A 188 7.43 1.36 26.70
CA LEU A 188 7.83 1.89 25.41
C LEU A 188 7.01 3.15 25.11
N LEU A 189 7.69 4.25 24.81
CA LEU A 189 7.08 5.51 24.39
C LEU A 189 6.34 5.33 23.07
N ALA A 190 6.91 4.54 22.15
CA ALA A 190 6.36 4.39 20.81
C ALA A 190 5.20 3.40 20.69
N ALA A 191 4.80 2.71 21.77
CA ALA A 191 3.72 1.72 21.69
C ALA A 191 2.43 2.36 21.11
N PRO A 192 1.91 1.88 19.97
CA PRO A 192 0.78 2.50 19.30
C PRO A 192 -0.48 2.43 20.17
N THR A 193 -1.35 3.43 20.06
CA THR A 193 -2.67 3.45 20.70
C THR A 193 -3.80 3.35 19.67
N GLU A 194 -3.47 3.49 18.39
CA GLU A 194 -4.39 3.40 17.27
C GLU A 194 -3.96 2.29 16.29
N PRO A 195 -4.91 1.67 15.58
CA PRO A 195 -4.64 0.65 14.55
C PRO A 195 -3.72 1.14 13.42
N SER A 196 -3.75 2.44 13.13
CA SER A 196 -2.87 3.08 12.15
C SER A 196 -1.39 3.02 12.55
N GLY A 197 -1.10 2.75 13.81
CA GLY A 197 0.23 2.91 14.42
C GLY A 197 0.43 4.29 15.06
N ALA A 198 -0.56 5.17 15.04
CA ALA A 198 -0.49 6.46 15.71
C ALA A 198 -0.54 6.32 17.24
N ILE A 199 -0.14 7.40 17.91
CA ILE A 199 -0.13 7.50 19.38
C ILE A 199 -0.97 8.71 19.78
N ASP A 200 -1.84 8.50 20.75
CA ASP A 200 -2.56 9.55 21.45
C ASP A 200 -1.55 10.44 22.20
N ALA A 201 -1.64 11.75 21.96
CA ALA A 201 -0.67 12.70 22.48
C ALA A 201 -0.65 12.74 24.02
N ASP A 202 -1.78 12.50 24.68
CA ASP A 202 -1.90 12.52 26.14
C ASP A 202 -1.28 11.26 26.73
N VAL A 203 -1.47 10.12 26.06
CA VAL A 203 -0.80 8.86 26.41
C VAL A 203 0.72 9.00 26.26
N LEU A 204 1.23 9.63 25.19
CA LEU A 204 2.67 9.86 25.05
C LEU A 204 3.22 10.75 26.16
N ARG A 205 2.52 11.84 26.52
CA ARG A 205 2.93 12.72 27.63
C ARG A 205 2.94 11.98 28.96
N ALA A 206 1.94 11.15 29.23
CA ALA A 206 1.91 10.33 30.44
C ALA A 206 3.10 9.37 30.51
N ARG A 207 3.45 8.71 29.39
CA ARG A 207 4.62 7.83 29.34
C ARG A 207 5.93 8.59 29.54
N ILE A 208 6.09 9.78 28.95
CA ILE A 208 7.28 10.64 29.19
C ILE A 208 7.40 11.01 30.67
N ALA A 209 6.29 11.41 31.31
CA ALA A 209 6.28 11.74 32.73
C ALA A 209 6.71 10.56 33.62
N MET A 210 6.42 9.31 33.24
CA MET A 210 6.90 8.12 33.97
C MET A 210 8.43 8.01 33.96
N TYR A 211 9.08 8.33 32.82
CA TYR A 211 10.54 8.35 32.72
C TYR A 211 11.15 9.48 33.56
N GLU A 212 10.56 10.66 33.52
CA GLU A 212 10.99 11.82 34.32
C GLU A 212 10.89 11.53 35.83
N GLN A 213 9.77 10.96 36.29
CA GLN A 213 9.56 10.60 37.70
C GLN A 213 10.57 9.57 38.20
N ARG A 214 10.97 8.62 37.34
CA ARG A 214 11.96 7.58 37.68
C ARG A 214 13.40 8.05 37.48
N THR A 215 13.63 9.27 36.98
CA THR A 215 14.97 9.79 36.60
C THR A 215 15.71 8.83 35.66
N VAL A 216 15.00 8.23 34.70
CA VAL A 216 15.57 7.31 33.71
C VAL A 216 15.44 7.91 32.32
N SER A 217 16.49 7.76 31.50
CA SER A 217 16.44 8.21 30.10
C SER A 217 15.67 7.21 29.22
N PRO A 218 14.76 7.69 28.34
CA PRO A 218 14.13 6.85 27.34
C PRO A 218 15.13 6.22 26.38
N LEU A 219 14.74 5.10 25.78
CA LEU A 219 15.44 4.50 24.66
C LEU A 219 15.39 5.46 23.45
N LYS A 220 16.51 5.62 22.75
CA LYS A 220 16.70 6.66 21.73
C LYS A 220 15.81 6.43 20.51
N HIS A 221 15.85 5.24 19.93
CA HIS A 221 15.07 4.91 18.74
C HIS A 221 13.58 4.82 19.06
N ASP A 222 13.23 4.33 20.25
CA ASP A 222 11.85 4.33 20.76
C ASP A 222 11.29 5.76 20.90
N LEU A 223 12.01 6.68 21.54
CA LEU A 223 11.58 8.09 21.65
C LEU A 223 11.39 8.73 20.27
N GLN A 224 12.33 8.51 19.35
CA GLN A 224 12.23 9.03 17.98
C GLN A 224 11.00 8.46 17.24
N GLN A 225 10.70 7.18 17.38
CA GLN A 225 9.51 6.56 16.78
C GLN A 225 8.23 7.17 17.35
N ALA A 226 8.19 7.36 18.67
CA ALA A 226 7.02 7.90 19.36
C ALA A 226 6.63 9.28 18.81
N LEU A 227 7.63 10.11 18.54
CA LEU A 227 7.42 11.45 17.99
C LEU A 227 6.96 11.43 16.55
N ILE A 228 7.38 10.45 15.75
CA ILE A 228 6.90 10.29 14.38
C ILE A 228 5.44 9.85 14.36
N ARG A 229 5.00 9.07 15.35
CA ARG A 229 3.64 8.53 15.43
C ARG A 229 2.57 9.52 15.92
N VAL A 230 2.96 10.62 16.56
CA VAL A 230 2.05 11.71 16.90
C VAL A 230 1.89 12.70 15.74
N SER A 231 0.79 13.46 15.72
CA SER A 231 0.56 14.52 14.74
C SER A 231 1.64 15.62 14.83
N ASP A 232 1.84 16.37 13.75
CA ASP A 232 2.82 17.46 13.71
C ASP A 232 2.56 18.49 14.82
N SER A 233 1.29 18.87 15.04
CA SER A 233 0.89 19.79 16.12
C SER A 233 1.24 19.26 17.52
N ALA A 234 1.00 17.97 17.78
CA ALA A 234 1.33 17.35 19.05
C ALA A 234 2.85 17.22 19.24
N ARG A 235 3.57 16.90 18.16
CA ARG A 235 5.04 16.83 18.15
C ARG A 235 5.67 18.17 18.50
N ASP A 236 5.18 19.27 17.93
CA ASP A 236 5.68 20.62 18.20
C ASP A 236 5.42 21.03 19.65
N HIS A 237 4.25 20.70 20.19
CA HIS A 237 3.93 20.93 21.59
C HIS A 237 4.86 20.15 22.53
N ILE A 238 5.10 18.87 22.24
CA ILE A 238 6.03 18.03 23.03
C ILE A 238 7.47 18.55 22.91
N ARG A 239 7.92 18.93 21.72
CA ARG A 239 9.27 19.50 21.50
C ARG A 239 9.48 20.81 22.26
N SER A 240 8.45 21.65 22.37
CA SER A 240 8.53 22.89 23.15
C SER A 240 8.73 22.65 24.65
N SER A 241 8.40 21.45 25.13
CA SER A 241 8.45 21.05 26.54
C SER A 241 9.67 20.18 26.90
N SER A 242 10.43 19.68 25.91
CA SER A 242 11.56 18.78 26.12
C SER A 242 12.75 19.11 25.19
N ALA A 243 13.84 19.62 25.76
CA ALA A 243 15.07 19.89 25.01
C ALA A 243 15.80 18.58 24.68
N GLY A 244 15.86 18.21 23.39
CA GLY A 244 16.67 17.03 22.97
C GLY A 244 16.30 16.34 21.65
N LEU A 245 15.41 16.90 20.83
CA LEU A 245 14.88 16.17 19.67
C LEU A 245 15.38 16.74 18.34
N THR A 246 16.30 16.02 17.71
CA THR A 246 16.78 16.28 16.34
C THR A 246 15.59 16.38 15.39
N ALA A 247 15.57 17.40 14.53
CA ALA A 247 14.52 17.58 13.53
C ALA A 247 14.46 16.36 12.59
N LEU A 248 13.25 15.96 12.19
CA LEU A 248 13.07 15.09 11.03
C LEU A 248 13.48 15.90 9.79
N PRO A 249 14.31 15.38 8.89
CA PRO A 249 14.62 16.10 7.66
C PRO A 249 13.41 16.13 6.71
N ALA A 250 13.27 17.21 5.94
CA ALA A 250 12.42 17.35 4.76
C ALA A 250 13.27 17.96 3.62
N PRO A 251 13.00 17.74 2.31
CA PRO A 251 11.68 17.51 1.69
C PRO A 251 11.53 16.23 0.83
N MET A 252 10.28 15.94 0.45
CA MET A 252 9.90 14.90 -0.52
C MET A 252 10.38 15.27 -1.95
N PRO A 253 10.77 14.28 -2.80
CA PRO A 253 11.08 14.54 -4.22
C PRO A 253 9.85 14.98 -5.03
N ALA A 254 10.06 15.68 -6.15
CA ALA A 254 8.97 16.11 -7.02
C ALA A 254 8.35 14.93 -7.79
N LEU A 255 7.05 15.01 -8.10
CA LEU A 255 6.30 13.93 -8.77
C LEU A 255 6.83 13.60 -10.17
N ASP A 256 7.28 14.61 -10.93
CA ASP A 256 7.85 14.44 -12.27
C ASP A 256 9.14 13.62 -12.22
N ASP A 257 9.92 13.75 -11.13
CA ASP A 257 11.12 12.93 -10.92
C ASP A 257 10.75 11.45 -10.88
N TYR A 258 9.69 11.05 -10.17
CA TYR A 258 9.26 9.64 -10.10
C TYR A 258 8.80 9.07 -11.46
N LEU A 259 8.06 9.85 -12.23
CA LEU A 259 7.49 9.39 -13.50
C LEU A 259 8.58 9.15 -14.55
N ASP A 260 9.59 10.02 -14.62
CA ASP A 260 10.72 9.87 -15.54
C ASP A 260 11.72 8.79 -15.09
N GLN A 261 11.85 8.59 -13.77
CA GLN A 261 12.66 7.53 -13.17
C GLN A 261 12.18 6.13 -13.57
N ALA A 262 10.90 5.83 -13.41
CA ALA A 262 10.41 4.46 -13.63
C ALA A 262 10.40 4.05 -15.12
N LYS A 263 10.37 5.02 -16.05
CA LYS A 263 10.49 4.79 -17.50
C LYS A 263 11.90 4.40 -17.95
N THR A 264 12.92 4.99 -17.33
CA THR A 264 14.33 4.85 -17.73
C THR A 264 14.91 3.49 -17.35
N TYR A 265 14.46 2.92 -16.23
CA TYR A 265 14.99 1.65 -15.70
C TYR A 265 14.11 0.44 -16.05
N GLY A 266 12.80 0.62 -16.22
CA GLY A 266 11.87 -0.45 -16.56
C GLY A 266 12.05 -1.09 -17.94
N ARG A 267 12.71 -0.38 -18.88
CA ARG A 267 13.01 -0.90 -20.23
C ARG A 267 14.47 -1.29 -20.46
N ASN A 268 15.43 -0.76 -19.69
CA ASN A 268 16.86 -0.85 -20.00
C ASN A 268 17.67 -1.78 -19.08
N LEU A 269 17.03 -2.49 -18.15
CA LEU A 269 17.71 -3.49 -17.30
C LEU A 269 16.93 -4.81 -17.27
N MET A 270 16.91 -5.55 -18.37
CA MET A 270 17.09 -7.01 -18.41
C MET A 270 17.25 -7.44 -19.88
N PRO A 271 18.34 -8.11 -20.25
CA PRO A 271 18.71 -9.40 -19.68
C PRO A 271 20.13 -9.41 -19.11
N TYR A 272 20.46 -10.43 -18.29
CA TYR A 272 21.77 -10.72 -17.67
C TYR A 272 22.04 -10.11 -16.29
N ALA A 273 21.65 -10.88 -15.28
CA ALA A 273 22.36 -10.93 -14.01
C ALA A 273 23.81 -11.42 -14.26
N ARG A 274 24.73 -10.45 -14.29
CA ARG A 274 26.22 -10.50 -14.44
C ARG A 274 26.75 -11.05 -15.78
N PRO A 275 27.72 -10.39 -16.44
CA PRO A 275 28.73 -9.50 -15.86
C PRO A 275 28.83 -8.17 -16.63
N LEU A 276 28.24 -7.08 -16.10
CA LEU A 276 28.94 -5.81 -16.28
C LEU A 276 30.14 -5.91 -15.34
N GLY A 277 31.33 -6.06 -15.90
CA GLY A 277 32.63 -6.02 -15.22
C GLY A 277 32.91 -4.64 -14.61
N MET A 278 31.95 -4.09 -13.89
CA MET A 278 32.11 -2.89 -13.10
C MET A 278 33.04 -3.24 -11.95
N SER A 279 34.26 -2.71 -12.02
CA SER A 279 35.13 -2.55 -10.88
C SER A 279 34.31 -2.06 -9.69
N SER A 280 34.54 -2.66 -8.52
CA SER A 280 33.94 -2.25 -7.24
C SER A 280 34.03 -0.75 -6.92
N SER A 281 34.83 0.00 -7.70
CA SER A 281 35.09 1.43 -7.60
C SER A 281 34.13 2.36 -8.34
N THR A 282 33.12 1.87 -9.07
CA THR A 282 32.09 2.72 -9.74
C THR A 282 30.71 2.48 -9.14
N ARG A 283 30.65 2.58 -7.81
CA ARG A 283 29.38 2.80 -7.11
C ARG A 283 28.99 4.26 -7.33
N PRO A 284 27.74 4.58 -7.73
CA PRO A 284 27.25 5.95 -7.64
C PRO A 284 27.46 6.43 -6.21
N GLU A 285 28.09 7.59 -6.01
CA GLU A 285 28.09 8.23 -4.70
C GLU A 285 26.64 8.48 -4.34
N PRO A 286 26.10 7.84 -3.29
CA PRO A 286 24.73 8.08 -2.92
C PRO A 286 24.60 9.58 -2.58
N MET A 287 23.53 10.24 -3.05
CA MET A 287 23.09 11.53 -2.52
C MET A 287 22.67 11.36 -1.05
N ARG A 288 23.65 11.11 -0.20
CA ARG A 288 23.56 11.11 1.25
C ARG A 288 24.37 12.31 1.69
N PRO A 289 23.90 13.11 2.65
CA PRO A 289 24.77 14.10 3.27
C PRO A 289 25.99 13.37 3.85
N VAL A 290 27.13 13.60 3.21
CA VAL A 290 28.44 13.16 3.68
C VAL A 290 28.80 14.05 4.86
N GLY A 291 28.63 13.54 6.07
CA GLY A 291 29.00 14.24 7.30
C GLY A 291 28.58 13.44 8.54
N GLY A 292 29.37 13.49 9.61
CA GLY A 292 29.25 12.66 10.82
C GLY A 292 27.97 12.80 11.67
N GLU A 293 26.88 13.33 11.11
CA GLU A 293 25.58 13.55 11.78
C GLU A 293 24.52 12.48 11.42
N ALA A 294 24.90 11.41 10.73
CA ALA A 294 24.05 10.26 10.42
C ALA A 294 23.84 9.33 11.65
N THR A 295 23.36 9.87 12.78
CA THR A 295 23.12 9.09 14.01
C THR A 295 21.67 8.65 14.22
N SER A 296 20.76 8.93 13.28
CA SER A 296 19.34 8.60 13.39
C SER A 296 18.93 7.53 12.36
N PRO A 297 18.38 6.37 12.74
CA PRO A 297 17.96 5.37 11.75
C PRO A 297 16.80 5.82 10.86
N TYR A 298 16.14 6.90 11.25
CA TYR A 298 15.12 7.60 10.48
C TYR A 298 15.69 8.31 9.26
N TRP A 299 17.01 8.34 9.06
CA TRP A 299 17.62 8.69 7.78
C TRP A 299 17.23 7.70 6.66
N VAL A 300 16.79 6.48 6.99
CA VAL A 300 16.22 5.56 5.99
C VAL A 300 14.90 6.07 5.39
N LEU A 301 14.30 7.08 6.04
CA LEU A 301 13.04 7.71 5.64
C LEU A 301 13.27 8.98 4.80
N VAL A 302 14.50 9.28 4.37
CA VAL A 302 14.86 10.51 3.65
C VAL A 302 15.89 10.23 2.54
N PRO A 303 15.72 10.77 1.33
CA PRO A 303 14.62 10.57 0.38
C PRO A 303 14.70 9.14 -0.20
N PRO A 304 13.70 8.71 -1.01
CA PRO A 304 13.74 7.41 -1.67
C PRO A 304 14.97 7.30 -2.57
N TYR A 305 15.43 6.06 -2.71
CA TYR A 305 16.63 5.64 -3.44
C TYR A 305 17.12 6.63 -4.50
N ASP A 306 18.42 6.89 -4.48
CA ASP A 306 19.09 7.54 -5.60
C ASP A 306 18.65 6.83 -6.90
N PRO A 307 18.12 7.57 -7.87
CA PRO A 307 17.66 6.97 -9.13
C PRO A 307 18.78 6.26 -9.89
N GLN A 308 20.06 6.53 -9.60
CA GLN A 308 21.20 5.77 -10.11
C GLN A 308 21.50 4.49 -9.31
N ASP A 309 20.87 4.28 -8.16
CA ASP A 309 21.03 3.12 -7.29
C ASP A 309 20.29 1.90 -7.86
N LYS A 310 20.99 1.22 -8.78
CA LYS A 310 20.59 -0.07 -9.35
C LYS A 310 20.28 -1.11 -8.27
N MET A 311 20.82 -0.99 -7.05
CA MET A 311 20.60 -1.95 -5.98
C MET A 311 19.18 -1.89 -5.41
N ALA A 312 18.54 -0.71 -5.44
CA ALA A 312 17.17 -0.49 -5.00
C ALA A 312 16.15 -1.37 -5.75
N PHE A 313 16.32 -1.50 -7.06
CA PHE A 313 15.48 -2.30 -7.95
C PHE A 313 15.96 -3.75 -8.11
N HIS A 314 17.04 -4.16 -7.42
CA HIS A 314 17.60 -5.51 -7.51
C HIS A 314 17.40 -6.38 -6.26
N ARG A 315 17.03 -5.80 -5.11
CA ARG A 315 16.91 -6.58 -3.86
C ARG A 315 15.59 -7.35 -3.81
N ARG A 316 15.66 -8.63 -4.20
CA ARG A 316 14.59 -9.63 -4.26
C ARG A 316 14.18 -10.25 -2.91
N TRP A 317 14.60 -9.70 -1.77
CA TRP A 317 14.50 -10.41 -0.48
C TRP A 317 13.82 -9.57 0.60
N ASN A 318 12.80 -10.15 1.22
CA ASN A 318 12.25 -9.80 2.54
C ASN A 318 11.85 -8.34 2.76
N LEU A 319 11.28 -7.66 1.76
CA LEU A 319 10.61 -6.38 1.99
C LEU A 319 9.23 -6.66 2.61
N GLN A 320 9.22 -6.74 3.94
CA GLN A 320 8.01 -6.72 4.77
C GLN A 320 7.38 -5.32 4.74
N CYS A 321 6.94 -4.91 3.55
CA CYS A 321 6.40 -3.58 3.30
C CYS A 321 5.05 -3.36 4.01
N ASP A 322 4.37 -4.44 4.38
CA ASP A 322 3.19 -4.47 5.22
C ASP A 322 3.42 -3.87 6.62
N PHE A 323 4.66 -3.87 7.14
CA PHE A 323 4.99 -3.27 8.44
C PHE A 323 5.20 -1.75 8.40
N TRP A 324 5.40 -1.18 7.21
CA TRP A 324 5.79 0.22 7.10
C TRP A 324 4.71 1.20 7.53
N PRO A 325 3.41 0.98 7.24
CA PRO A 325 2.38 1.94 7.63
C PRO A 325 2.28 2.22 9.11
N VAL A 326 2.53 1.23 9.97
CA VAL A 326 2.58 1.38 11.44
C VAL A 326 3.80 2.19 11.91
N LEU A 327 4.84 2.33 11.08
CA LEU A 327 6.01 3.18 11.38
C LEU A 327 5.75 4.65 11.06
N LEU A 328 4.92 4.96 10.07
CA LEU A 328 4.72 6.31 9.56
C LEU A 328 3.23 6.62 9.35
N PRO A 329 2.41 6.56 10.42
CA PRO A 329 0.96 6.71 10.31
C PRO A 329 0.54 8.05 9.68
N GLN A 330 1.34 9.10 9.85
CA GLN A 330 1.05 10.45 9.34
C GLN A 330 1.60 10.72 7.93
N HIS A 331 2.38 9.80 7.35
CA HIS A 331 3.15 10.07 6.13
C HIS A 331 2.92 9.01 5.02
N PRO A 332 1.68 8.82 4.53
CA PRO A 332 1.38 7.86 3.47
C PRO A 332 2.15 8.12 2.16
N GLU A 333 2.42 9.37 1.81
CA GLU A 333 3.20 9.73 0.62
C GLU A 333 4.64 9.19 0.68
N LEU A 334 5.25 9.24 1.86
CA LEU A 334 6.60 8.74 2.06
C LEU A 334 6.65 7.21 2.03
N LEU A 335 5.65 6.57 2.62
CA LEU A 335 5.48 5.12 2.57
C LEU A 335 5.28 4.62 1.13
N ALA A 336 4.39 5.28 0.39
CA ALA A 336 4.11 4.98 -1.00
C ALA A 336 5.38 5.14 -1.85
N ALA A 337 6.15 6.21 -1.63
CA ALA A 337 7.42 6.46 -2.30
C ALA A 337 8.42 5.31 -2.13
N HIS A 338 8.62 4.83 -0.90
CA HIS A 338 9.49 3.67 -0.64
C HIS A 338 8.97 2.38 -1.29
N ALA A 339 7.66 2.25 -1.48
CA ALA A 339 7.03 1.05 -2.03
C ALA A 339 7.06 1.00 -3.57
N ILE A 340 7.20 2.14 -4.27
CA ILE A 340 7.15 2.21 -5.74
C ILE A 340 8.04 1.16 -6.44
N PRO A 341 9.32 0.94 -6.07
CA PRO A 341 10.15 -0.06 -6.73
C PRO A 341 9.57 -1.48 -6.71
N VAL A 342 9.03 -1.89 -5.55
CA VAL A 342 8.37 -3.20 -5.38
C VAL A 342 7.07 -3.25 -6.17
N LEU A 343 6.24 -2.20 -6.05
CA LEU A 343 4.94 -2.14 -6.74
C LEU A 343 5.08 -2.15 -8.26
N TYR A 344 6.12 -1.49 -8.79
CA TYR A 344 6.47 -1.55 -10.21
C TYR A 344 6.78 -2.99 -10.66
N GLN A 345 7.60 -3.73 -9.90
CA GLN A 345 7.93 -5.12 -10.22
C GLN A 345 6.70 -6.04 -10.10
N GLN A 346 5.85 -5.80 -9.10
CA GLN A 346 4.58 -6.50 -8.94
C GLN A 346 3.65 -6.29 -10.13
N ALA A 347 3.55 -5.06 -10.66
CA ALA A 347 2.76 -4.74 -11.86
C ALA A 347 3.26 -5.47 -13.13
N ASN A 348 4.57 -5.72 -13.22
CA ASN A 348 5.22 -6.23 -14.43
C ASN A 348 5.59 -7.72 -14.39
N GLY A 349 5.27 -8.45 -13.30
CA GLY A 349 5.46 -9.89 -13.19
C GLY A 349 6.88 -10.31 -12.79
N GLU A 350 7.68 -9.37 -12.30
CA GLU A 350 9.09 -9.58 -11.98
C GLU A 350 9.33 -9.89 -10.49
N ASP A 351 8.31 -9.67 -9.65
CA ASP A 351 8.37 -9.85 -8.22
C ASP A 351 7.77 -11.18 -7.74
N ARG A 352 8.44 -11.80 -6.75
CA ARG A 352 7.96 -12.97 -6.00
C ARG A 352 7.79 -12.67 -4.51
N SER A 353 7.90 -11.40 -4.09
CA SER A 353 7.81 -10.98 -2.70
C SER A 353 6.40 -11.11 -2.12
N GLY A 354 6.33 -11.01 -0.79
CA GLY A 354 5.15 -11.29 0.04
C GLY A 354 4.04 -10.22 -0.03
N PRO A 355 3.23 -10.08 1.03
CA PRO A 355 2.03 -9.25 1.02
C PRO A 355 2.33 -7.77 0.71
N THR A 356 1.38 -7.13 0.03
CA THR A 356 1.50 -5.74 -0.41
C THR A 356 1.18 -4.72 0.71
N ILE A 357 1.65 -3.49 0.56
CA ILE A 357 1.50 -2.38 1.53
C ILE A 357 0.05 -1.87 1.66
N PHE A 358 -0.79 -2.14 0.68
CA PHE A 358 -2.08 -1.45 0.48
C PHE A 358 -3.08 -1.52 1.64
N PRO A 359 -3.34 -2.67 2.29
CA PRO A 359 -4.35 -2.75 3.35
C PRO A 359 -4.06 -1.75 4.48
N HIS A 360 -2.81 -1.74 4.95
CA HIS A 360 -2.40 -0.84 6.02
C HIS A 360 -2.17 0.60 5.53
N LEU A 361 -1.75 0.80 4.26
CA LEU A 361 -1.58 2.14 3.68
C LEU A 361 -2.92 2.89 3.62
N ALA A 362 -4.00 2.20 3.26
CA ALA A 362 -5.34 2.77 3.16
C ALA A 362 -5.96 3.15 4.52
N GLU A 363 -5.41 2.62 5.62
CA GLU A 363 -5.86 2.90 7.00
C GLU A 363 -4.91 3.86 7.76
N THR A 364 -3.88 4.38 7.10
CA THR A 364 -3.00 5.40 7.69
C THR A 364 -3.80 6.66 8.10
N ALA A 365 -3.32 7.34 9.15
CA ALA A 365 -3.93 8.56 9.66
C ALA A 365 -3.73 9.77 8.72
N GLY A 366 -2.61 9.80 7.99
CA GLY A 366 -2.29 10.87 7.06
C GLY A 366 -3.17 10.89 5.80
N ILE A 367 -3.17 12.03 5.10
CA ILE A 367 -3.94 12.22 3.87
C ILE A 367 -3.12 11.73 2.66
N PRO A 368 -3.66 10.86 1.79
CA PRO A 368 -2.98 10.40 0.59
C PRO A 368 -2.82 11.54 -0.42
N GLY A 369 -1.63 11.67 -0.98
CA GLY A 369 -1.29 12.63 -2.01
C GLY A 369 -0.97 11.94 -3.36
N PRO A 370 -0.29 12.64 -4.28
CA PRO A 370 0.00 12.13 -5.62
C PRO A 370 0.73 10.78 -5.66
N ILE A 371 1.72 10.56 -4.78
CA ILE A 371 2.56 9.36 -4.79
C ILE A 371 1.79 8.15 -4.29
N THR A 372 0.90 8.32 -3.33
CA THR A 372 -0.02 7.26 -2.87
C THR A 372 -0.95 6.82 -4.00
N HIS A 373 -1.46 7.76 -4.79
CA HIS A 373 -2.29 7.44 -5.94
C HIS A 373 -1.46 6.79 -7.08
N LEU A 374 -0.18 7.15 -7.23
CA LEU A 374 0.74 6.46 -8.15
C LEU A 374 0.98 5.02 -7.71
N ALA A 375 1.25 4.79 -6.42
CA ALA A 375 1.38 3.47 -5.84
C ALA A 375 0.11 2.64 -6.09
N LEU A 376 -1.07 3.20 -5.84
CA LEU A 376 -2.35 2.56 -6.10
C LEU A 376 -2.53 2.19 -7.59
N ALA A 377 -2.10 3.06 -8.52
CA ALA A 377 -2.13 2.77 -9.95
C ALA A 377 -1.29 1.53 -10.32
N TYR A 378 -0.09 1.37 -9.73
CA TYR A 378 0.68 0.13 -9.88
C TYR A 378 -0.03 -1.07 -9.28
N GLY A 379 -0.51 -0.95 -8.04
CA GLY A 379 -1.20 -2.01 -7.30
C GLY A 379 -2.41 -2.60 -8.05
N LEU A 380 -3.26 -1.72 -8.60
CA LEU A 380 -4.43 -2.13 -9.39
C LEU A 380 -4.06 -2.91 -10.66
N THR A 381 -2.78 -2.93 -11.04
CA THR A 381 -2.26 -3.69 -12.19
C THR A 381 -1.29 -4.82 -11.82
N ALA A 382 -1.08 -5.07 -10.52
CA ALA A 382 -0.22 -6.14 -10.00
C ALA A 382 -0.48 -7.48 -10.70
N GLU A 383 0.54 -8.27 -11.00
CA GLU A 383 0.36 -9.55 -11.70
C GLU A 383 -0.40 -10.56 -10.84
N ARG A 384 0.01 -10.70 -9.58
CA ARG A 384 -0.61 -11.59 -8.62
C ARG A 384 -2.00 -11.09 -8.25
N LEU A 385 -2.97 -12.00 -8.20
CA LEU A 385 -4.35 -11.68 -7.83
C LEU A 385 -4.43 -11.10 -6.41
N ASP A 386 -3.76 -11.72 -5.43
CA ASP A 386 -3.79 -11.27 -4.02
C ASP A 386 -3.36 -9.81 -3.87
N ASN A 387 -2.27 -9.40 -4.54
CA ASN A 387 -1.78 -8.01 -4.49
C ASN A 387 -2.73 -7.04 -5.18
N ARG A 388 -3.37 -7.47 -6.28
CA ARG A 388 -4.36 -6.67 -7.00
C ARG A 388 -5.63 -6.48 -6.17
N VAL A 389 -6.10 -7.54 -5.50
CA VAL A 389 -7.25 -7.50 -4.59
C VAL A 389 -6.97 -6.57 -3.42
N ALA A 390 -5.80 -6.69 -2.79
CA ALA A 390 -5.41 -5.77 -1.70
C ALA A 390 -5.32 -4.30 -2.16
N ALA A 391 -4.89 -4.03 -3.39
CA ALA A 391 -4.94 -2.68 -3.96
C ALA A 391 -6.38 -2.21 -4.24
N GLN A 392 -7.27 -3.11 -4.65
CA GLN A 392 -8.68 -2.83 -4.84
C GLN A 392 -9.37 -2.51 -3.50
N ASP A 393 -9.10 -3.30 -2.46
CA ASP A 393 -9.61 -3.05 -1.11
C ASP A 393 -9.13 -1.69 -0.61
N ALA A 394 -7.86 -1.34 -0.82
CA ALA A 394 -7.35 0.00 -0.52
C ALA A 394 -8.06 1.11 -1.30
N PHE A 395 -8.34 0.91 -2.59
CA PHE A 395 -9.14 1.86 -3.38
C PHE A 395 -10.52 2.08 -2.75
N LEU A 396 -11.21 1.00 -2.37
CA LEU A 396 -12.54 1.05 -1.75
C LEU A 396 -12.49 1.70 -0.36
N THR A 397 -11.49 1.37 0.46
CA THR A 397 -11.28 1.97 1.77
C THR A 397 -11.03 3.48 1.67
N LEU A 398 -10.16 3.92 0.77
CA LEU A 398 -9.90 5.35 0.56
C LEU A 398 -11.14 6.09 0.03
N ALA A 399 -11.94 5.44 -0.82
CA ALA A 399 -13.21 5.96 -1.32
C ALA A 399 -14.25 6.09 -0.19
N ALA A 400 -14.40 5.06 0.65
CA ALA A 400 -15.33 5.04 1.78
C ALA A 400 -14.95 6.06 2.86
N ARG A 401 -13.65 6.36 3.00
CA ARG A 401 -13.11 7.43 3.85
C ARG A 401 -13.30 8.84 3.25
N GLY A 402 -13.67 8.95 1.97
CA GLY A 402 -13.81 10.24 1.28
C GLY A 402 -12.48 10.98 1.02
N ILE A 403 -11.35 10.27 1.07
CA ILE A 403 -10.00 10.84 0.89
C ILE A 403 -9.33 10.40 -0.42
N LEU A 404 -9.98 9.54 -1.20
CA LEU A 404 -9.54 9.17 -2.54
C LEU A 404 -9.65 10.37 -3.49
N GLN A 405 -8.60 10.63 -4.29
CA GLN A 405 -8.59 11.57 -5.39
C GLN A 405 -8.70 10.81 -6.73
N PRO A 406 -9.90 10.40 -7.17
CA PRO A 406 -10.05 9.50 -8.32
C PRO A 406 -9.55 10.14 -9.63
N ALA A 407 -9.75 11.45 -9.84
CA ALA A 407 -9.25 12.13 -11.03
C ALA A 407 -7.71 12.12 -11.09
N HIS A 408 -7.06 12.22 -9.93
CA HIS A 408 -5.61 12.14 -9.82
C HIS A 408 -5.11 10.74 -10.20
N LEU A 409 -5.68 9.71 -9.59
CA LEU A 409 -5.40 8.31 -9.91
C LEU A 409 -5.55 8.03 -11.41
N GLY A 410 -6.65 8.51 -12.01
CA GLY A 410 -6.93 8.36 -13.44
C GLY A 410 -5.83 8.93 -14.33
N ARG A 411 -5.39 10.17 -14.07
CA ARG A 411 -4.30 10.81 -14.84
C ARG A 411 -2.98 10.06 -14.70
N LEU A 412 -2.61 9.67 -13.47
CA LEU A 412 -1.36 8.93 -13.23
C LEU A 412 -1.38 7.55 -13.90
N ALA A 413 -2.50 6.82 -13.79
CA ALA A 413 -2.65 5.52 -14.42
C ALA A 413 -2.62 5.63 -15.96
N ALA A 414 -3.24 6.65 -16.54
CA ALA A 414 -3.16 6.93 -17.97
C ALA A 414 -1.74 7.26 -18.43
N GLU A 415 -0.99 8.05 -17.64
CA GLU A 415 0.40 8.30 -17.94
C GLU A 415 1.18 6.98 -17.93
N LEU A 416 1.14 6.20 -16.84
CA LEU A 416 1.78 4.88 -16.77
C LEU A 416 1.41 3.95 -17.95
N TRP A 417 0.16 3.98 -18.40
CA TRP A 417 -0.30 3.24 -19.57
C TRP A 417 0.39 3.73 -20.86
N ARG A 418 0.43 5.04 -21.14
CA ARG A 418 1.17 5.61 -22.29
C ARG A 418 2.65 5.24 -22.26
N ARG A 419 3.21 5.10 -21.06
CA ARG A 419 4.59 4.71 -20.83
C ARG A 419 4.85 3.19 -20.96
N ASP A 420 3.83 2.37 -21.17
CA ASP A 420 3.89 0.89 -21.19
C ASP A 420 4.43 0.30 -19.87
N MET A 421 4.10 0.95 -18.75
CA MET A 421 4.61 0.60 -17.41
C MET A 421 3.63 -0.23 -16.59
N ILE A 422 2.39 -0.33 -17.06
CA ILE A 422 1.31 -1.12 -16.46
C ILE A 422 0.55 -1.86 -17.55
N ARG A 423 -0.28 -2.84 -17.16
CA ARG A 423 -1.15 -3.59 -18.09
C ARG A 423 -2.57 -3.01 -18.08
N PRO A 424 -3.08 -2.44 -19.20
CA PRO A 424 -4.38 -1.77 -19.22
C PRO A 424 -5.56 -2.67 -18.91
N LYS A 425 -5.57 -3.89 -19.45
CA LYS A 425 -6.63 -4.88 -19.16
C LYS A 425 -6.78 -5.18 -17.66
N ARG A 426 -5.64 -5.24 -16.95
CA ARG A 426 -5.62 -5.47 -15.50
C ARG A 426 -6.20 -4.27 -14.75
N LEU A 427 -5.84 -3.05 -15.16
CA LEU A 427 -6.40 -1.82 -14.60
C LEU A 427 -7.93 -1.75 -14.79
N ILE A 428 -8.39 -1.96 -16.03
CA ILE A 428 -9.82 -1.90 -16.38
C ILE A 428 -10.60 -2.95 -15.58
N ALA A 429 -10.08 -4.18 -15.45
CA ALA A 429 -10.71 -5.22 -14.65
C ALA A 429 -10.82 -4.82 -13.16
N SER A 430 -9.76 -4.28 -12.56
CA SER A 430 -9.81 -3.80 -11.17
C SER A 430 -10.82 -2.67 -10.97
N LEU A 431 -10.91 -1.73 -11.92
CA LEU A 431 -11.90 -0.65 -11.87
C LEU A 431 -13.33 -1.16 -12.08
N GLN A 432 -13.54 -2.17 -12.93
CA GLN A 432 -14.83 -2.84 -13.08
C GLN A 432 -15.28 -3.52 -11.78
N GLN A 433 -14.37 -4.18 -11.07
CA GLN A 433 -14.69 -4.80 -9.79
C GLN A 433 -14.99 -3.74 -8.71
N ALA A 434 -14.28 -2.60 -8.72
CA ALA A 434 -14.59 -1.48 -7.83
C ALA A 434 -15.96 -0.83 -8.14
N GLU A 435 -16.34 -0.74 -9.42
CA GLU A 435 -17.66 -0.28 -9.85
C GLU A 435 -18.76 -1.20 -9.29
N GLN A 436 -18.60 -2.51 -9.44
CA GLN A 436 -19.53 -3.52 -8.90
C GLN A 436 -19.64 -3.48 -7.37
N ALA A 437 -18.58 -3.05 -6.68
CA ALA A 437 -18.56 -2.86 -5.23
C ALA A 437 -19.18 -1.51 -4.76
N GLY A 438 -19.77 -0.73 -5.68
CA GLY A 438 -20.47 0.51 -5.37
C GLY A 438 -19.64 1.78 -5.46
N ALA A 439 -18.41 1.71 -5.99
CA ALA A 439 -17.56 2.89 -6.21
C ALA A 439 -17.73 3.52 -7.61
N ALA A 440 -18.90 3.35 -8.25
CA ALA A 440 -19.13 3.75 -9.63
C ALA A 440 -18.84 5.25 -9.92
N THR A 441 -19.15 6.16 -8.99
CA THR A 441 -18.79 7.59 -9.11
C THR A 441 -17.28 7.79 -9.15
N HIS A 442 -16.53 7.13 -8.26
CA HIS A 442 -15.06 7.21 -8.21
C HIS A 442 -14.44 6.64 -9.49
N VAL A 443 -14.97 5.50 -9.97
CA VAL A 443 -14.52 4.86 -11.21
C VAL A 443 -14.81 5.76 -12.41
N PHE A 444 -15.99 6.37 -12.49
CA PHE A 444 -16.30 7.34 -13.55
C PHE A 444 -15.31 8.51 -13.55
N THR A 445 -15.06 9.13 -12.39
CA THR A 445 -14.14 10.27 -12.30
C THR A 445 -12.70 9.88 -12.66
N ALA A 446 -12.24 8.70 -12.27
CA ALA A 446 -10.92 8.20 -12.63
C ALA A 446 -10.81 7.90 -14.14
N THR A 447 -11.80 7.23 -14.72
CA THR A 447 -11.81 6.89 -16.15
C THR A 447 -11.93 8.14 -17.02
N ALA A 448 -12.76 9.12 -16.65
CA ALA A 448 -12.86 10.40 -17.35
C ALA A 448 -11.52 11.15 -17.39
N ALA A 449 -10.81 11.23 -16.25
CA ALA A 449 -9.50 11.86 -16.18
C ALA A 449 -8.40 11.07 -16.92
N ALA A 450 -8.53 9.74 -16.99
CA ALA A 450 -7.65 8.91 -17.79
C ALA A 450 -7.88 9.12 -19.31
N ILE A 451 -9.14 9.24 -19.74
CA ILE A 451 -9.53 9.49 -21.13
C ILE A 451 -8.94 10.82 -21.63
N ASP A 452 -8.99 11.88 -20.84
CA ASP A 452 -8.38 13.18 -21.16
C ASP A 452 -6.90 13.03 -21.56
N VAL A 453 -6.12 12.32 -20.74
CA VAL A 453 -4.69 12.05 -21.00
C VAL A 453 -4.50 11.16 -22.23
N LEU A 454 -5.29 10.09 -22.36
CA LEU A 454 -5.16 9.10 -23.43
C LEU A 454 -5.69 9.58 -24.78
N ALA A 455 -6.54 10.61 -24.82
CA ALA A 455 -7.05 11.19 -26.05
C ALA A 455 -5.93 11.74 -26.95
N THR A 456 -4.77 12.05 -26.37
CA THR A 456 -3.55 12.45 -27.09
C THR A 456 -2.89 11.30 -27.87
N THR A 457 -3.25 10.04 -27.61
CA THR A 457 -2.69 8.83 -28.23
C THR A 457 -3.81 7.82 -28.55
N PRO A 458 -4.66 8.11 -29.55
CA PRO A 458 -5.92 7.39 -29.76
C PRO A 458 -5.79 5.97 -30.33
N ASP A 459 -4.60 5.58 -30.77
CA ASP A 459 -4.26 4.24 -31.24
C ASP A 459 -3.80 3.29 -30.12
N ILE A 460 -3.81 3.76 -28.86
CA ILE A 460 -3.39 2.96 -27.72
C ILE A 460 -4.32 1.76 -27.49
N ARG A 461 -3.73 0.59 -27.24
CA ARG A 461 -4.46 -0.66 -27.00
C ARG A 461 -5.35 -0.54 -25.78
N ASP A 462 -6.55 -1.14 -25.83
CA ASP A 462 -7.56 -1.23 -24.76
C ASP A 462 -8.29 0.10 -24.43
N LEU A 463 -8.04 1.19 -25.16
CA LEU A 463 -8.81 2.44 -25.02
C LEU A 463 -10.34 2.28 -25.21
N PRO A 464 -10.83 1.47 -26.18
CA PRO A 464 -12.27 1.21 -26.29
C PRO A 464 -12.89 0.59 -25.04
N ASP A 465 -12.16 -0.29 -24.36
CA ASP A 465 -12.67 -0.96 -23.16
C ASP A 465 -12.74 0.00 -21.96
N LEU A 466 -11.83 0.99 -21.90
CA LEU A 466 -11.91 2.10 -20.95
C LEU A 466 -13.10 3.02 -21.22
N LEU A 467 -13.33 3.38 -22.49
CA LEU A 467 -14.48 4.20 -22.90
C LEU A 467 -15.81 3.50 -22.57
N LEU A 468 -15.88 2.19 -22.81
CA LEU A 468 -17.03 1.37 -22.44
C LEU A 468 -17.26 1.40 -20.92
N LEU A 469 -16.21 1.22 -20.10
CA LEU A 469 -16.34 1.30 -18.64
C LEU A 469 -16.82 2.69 -18.19
N ALA A 470 -16.28 3.77 -18.76
CA ALA A 470 -16.71 5.13 -18.47
C ALA A 470 -18.18 5.34 -18.82
N ALA A 471 -18.64 4.84 -19.99
CA ALA A 471 -20.04 4.94 -20.41
C ALA A 471 -20.98 4.21 -19.45
N ARG A 472 -20.59 3.02 -18.96
CA ARG A 472 -21.34 2.28 -17.94
C ARG A 472 -21.49 3.07 -16.63
N CYS A 473 -20.44 3.79 -16.23
CA CYS A 473 -20.44 4.57 -14.99
C CYS A 473 -21.01 5.99 -15.16
N ALA A 474 -21.35 6.44 -16.38
CA ALA A 474 -21.72 7.83 -16.67
C ALA A 474 -22.95 8.31 -15.92
N ALA A 475 -23.92 7.41 -15.66
CA ALA A 475 -25.09 7.72 -14.82
C ALA A 475 -24.68 8.18 -13.41
N ASN A 476 -23.54 7.72 -12.90
CA ASN A 476 -23.00 8.02 -11.58
C ASN A 476 -22.02 9.21 -11.57
N ALA A 477 -21.89 9.94 -12.68
CA ALA A 477 -21.04 11.14 -12.76
C ALA A 477 -21.37 12.17 -11.66
N VAL A 478 -20.39 12.90 -11.17
CA VAL A 478 -20.67 14.01 -10.23
C VAL A 478 -21.52 15.07 -10.95
N ALA A 479 -22.47 15.68 -10.25
CA ALA A 479 -23.30 16.74 -10.81
C ALA A 479 -22.41 17.87 -11.36
N GLY A 480 -22.65 18.27 -12.62
CA GLY A 480 -21.86 19.29 -13.31
C GLY A 480 -20.73 18.78 -14.21
N VAL A 481 -20.42 17.48 -14.20
CA VAL A 481 -19.53 16.91 -15.22
C VAL A 481 -20.31 16.72 -16.52
N THR A 482 -20.26 17.71 -17.40
CA THR A 482 -20.94 17.70 -18.71
C THR A 482 -20.00 17.42 -19.88
N GLU A 483 -18.69 17.61 -19.70
CA GLU A 483 -17.70 17.47 -20.76
C GLU A 483 -16.42 16.78 -20.25
N ILE A 484 -15.91 15.85 -21.05
CA ILE A 484 -14.59 15.23 -20.86
C ILE A 484 -13.67 15.76 -21.96
N PRO A 485 -12.56 16.44 -21.62
CA PRO A 485 -11.64 16.95 -22.63
C PRO A 485 -11.14 15.84 -23.56
N GLY A 486 -11.03 16.14 -24.86
CA GLY A 486 -10.58 15.18 -25.88
C GLY A 486 -11.63 14.15 -26.33
N LEU A 487 -12.74 13.96 -25.59
CA LEU A 487 -13.76 12.96 -25.92
C LEU A 487 -14.47 13.24 -27.26
N ALA A 488 -14.84 14.50 -27.52
CA ALA A 488 -15.46 14.88 -28.79
C ALA A 488 -14.55 14.62 -29.99
N THR A 489 -13.24 14.83 -29.83
CA THR A 489 -12.25 14.51 -30.86
C THR A 489 -12.20 13.00 -31.13
N LEU A 490 -12.17 12.18 -30.09
CA LEU A 490 -12.21 10.71 -30.21
C LEU A 490 -13.48 10.24 -30.92
N ALA A 491 -14.64 10.83 -30.62
CA ALA A 491 -15.92 10.49 -31.23
C ALA A 491 -15.98 10.71 -32.76
N THR A 492 -15.20 11.67 -33.27
CA THR A 492 -15.14 11.96 -34.73
C THR A 492 -14.16 11.07 -35.50
N MET A 493 -13.43 10.17 -34.84
CA MET A 493 -12.40 9.37 -35.47
C MET A 493 -12.97 8.27 -36.39
N LYS A 494 -12.50 8.27 -37.64
CA LYS A 494 -12.88 7.26 -38.65
C LYS A 494 -11.91 6.08 -38.77
N LYS A 495 -10.62 6.28 -38.47
CA LYS A 495 -9.58 5.23 -38.61
C LYS A 495 -9.64 4.20 -37.48
N GLN A 496 -9.97 4.63 -36.27
CA GLN A 496 -10.14 3.78 -35.09
C GLN A 496 -11.63 3.61 -34.81
N THR A 497 -12.32 2.81 -35.62
CA THR A 497 -13.78 2.72 -35.64
C THR A 497 -14.38 2.36 -34.28
N ARG A 498 -13.78 1.42 -33.55
CA ARG A 498 -14.24 1.04 -32.21
C ARG A 498 -14.06 2.16 -31.18
N VAL A 499 -12.96 2.91 -31.24
CA VAL A 499 -12.72 4.06 -30.36
C VAL A 499 -13.78 5.14 -30.60
N GLY A 500 -14.04 5.47 -31.86
CA GLY A 500 -15.07 6.46 -32.21
C GLY A 500 -16.48 6.03 -31.79
N GLN A 501 -16.82 4.75 -31.93
CA GLN A 501 -18.11 4.19 -31.50
C GLN A 501 -18.31 4.31 -29.98
N GLU A 502 -17.35 3.83 -29.18
CA GLU A 502 -17.48 3.88 -27.71
C GLU A 502 -17.39 5.32 -27.17
N ALA A 503 -16.64 6.21 -27.84
CA ALA A 503 -16.61 7.63 -27.49
C ALA A 503 -17.97 8.32 -27.73
N ASN A 504 -18.66 8.01 -28.84
CA ASN A 504 -20.02 8.49 -29.08
C ASN A 504 -21.00 7.95 -28.03
N ARG A 505 -20.88 6.67 -27.66
CA ARG A 505 -21.70 6.07 -26.61
C ARG A 505 -21.56 6.80 -25.27
N LEU A 506 -20.33 7.16 -24.90
CA LEU A 506 -20.08 7.94 -23.69
C LEU A 506 -20.69 9.35 -23.77
N LEU A 507 -20.59 10.03 -24.92
CA LEU A 507 -21.24 11.33 -25.12
C LEU A 507 -22.77 11.25 -24.97
N GLU A 508 -23.39 10.23 -25.55
CA GLU A 508 -24.82 9.97 -25.41
C GLU A 508 -25.20 9.76 -23.93
N ALA A 509 -24.46 8.90 -23.22
CA ALA A 509 -24.68 8.62 -21.80
C ALA A 509 -24.58 9.88 -20.91
N LEU A 510 -23.63 10.79 -21.21
CA LEU A 510 -23.51 12.07 -20.49
C LEU A 510 -24.66 13.03 -20.80
N SER A 511 -25.13 13.05 -22.05
CA SER A 511 -26.23 13.93 -22.47
C SER A 511 -27.58 13.58 -21.82
N HIS A 512 -27.79 12.29 -21.51
CA HIS A 512 -29.00 11.81 -20.84
C HIS A 512 -29.11 12.24 -19.38
N LYS A 513 -28.02 12.63 -18.73
CA LYS A 513 -27.99 13.10 -17.33
C LYS A 513 -28.28 14.60 -17.18
N THR A 514 -28.10 15.36 -18.25
CA THR A 514 -28.31 16.83 -18.26
C THR A 514 -29.78 17.20 -18.49
N ARG A 515 -30.62 16.24 -18.89
CA ARG A 515 -32.08 16.39 -19.00
C ARG A 515 -32.75 15.88 -17.72
#